data_AF-A0A7X2RU05-F1
#
_entry.id   AF-A0A7X2RU05-F1
#
_cell.length_a   1.000
_cell.length_b   1.000
_cell.length_c   1.000
_cell.angle_alpha   90.00
_cell.angle_beta   90.00
_cell.angle_gamma   90.00
#
_symmetry.space_group_name_H-M   'P 1'
#
loop_
_entity.id
_entity.type
_entity.pdbx_description
1 polymer ?
#
loop_
_entity_poly.entity_id
_entity_poly.type
_entity_poly.pdbx_seq_one_letter_code
_entity_poly.pdbx_strand_id
1 'polypeptide(L)' 'MNIKVLWGFEGDPEKVKTQNGRVSAGQVLDLEDEEYGHQLIGKGLAALEDGAAPKSNKQSKPNENK' A
#
# COMPACT_ATOMS: atom_id res chain seq x y z
N MET A 1 7.22 8.59 6.46
CA MET A 1 6.94 7.17 6.79
C MET A 1 7.35 6.29 5.62
N ASN A 2 8.18 5.28 5.86
CA ASN A 2 8.61 4.33 4.83
C ASN A 2 7.65 3.16 4.76
N ILE A 3 7.00 3.02 3.61
CA ILE A 3 6.08 1.91 3.34
C ILE A 3 6.61 1.05 2.21
N LYS A 4 6.50 -0.27 2.37
CA LYS A 4 6.69 -1.25 1.32
C LYS A 4 5.35 -1.58 0.68
N VAL A 5 5.25 -1.30 -0.60
CA VAL A 5 4.06 -1.55 -1.40
C VAL A 5 3.95 -3.06 -1.62
N LEU A 6 2.81 -3.65 -1.25
CA LEU A 6 2.57 -5.09 -1.40
C LEU A 6 1.93 -5.40 -2.75
N TRP A 7 1.09 -4.49 -3.25
CA TRP A 7 0.35 -4.64 -4.49
C TRP A 7 0.51 -3.37 -5.33
N GLY A 8 0.62 -3.52 -6.65
CA GLY A 8 0.67 -2.35 -7.52
C GLY A 8 -0.64 -1.57 -7.46
N PHE A 9 -0.57 -0.27 -7.27
CA PHE A 9 -1.73 0.62 -7.21
C PHE A 9 -1.45 1.93 -7.93
N GLU A 10 -2.52 2.67 -8.22
CA GLU A 10 -2.46 4.03 -8.74
C GLU A 10 -2.97 4.98 -7.67
N GLY A 11 -2.18 6.01 -7.37
CA GLY A 11 -2.44 6.99 -6.32
C GLY A 11 -2.03 8.38 -6.77
N ASP A 12 -2.10 9.36 -5.86
CA ASP A 12 -1.77 10.74 -6.19
C ASP A 12 -0.28 10.88 -6.56
N PRO A 13 0.06 11.30 -7.80
CA PRO A 13 1.45 11.37 -8.28
C PRO A 13 2.34 12.23 -7.39
N GLU A 14 1.79 13.30 -6.82
CA GLU A 14 2.49 14.19 -5.89
C GLU A 14 2.83 13.50 -4.57
N LYS A 15 1.95 12.61 -4.07
CA LYS A 15 2.13 11.90 -2.81
C LYS A 15 3.04 10.68 -2.97
N VAL A 16 2.86 9.91 -4.05
CA VAL A 16 3.68 8.71 -4.30
C VAL A 16 4.99 9.00 -5.02
N LYS A 17 5.26 10.26 -5.39
CA LYS A 17 6.46 10.69 -6.11
C LYS A 17 6.71 9.88 -7.39
N THR A 18 5.63 9.52 -8.08
CA THR A 18 5.71 8.79 -9.36
C THR A 18 5.11 9.63 -10.48
N GLN A 19 5.65 9.49 -11.68
CA GLN A 19 5.30 10.33 -12.83
C GLN A 19 3.81 10.23 -13.22
N ASN A 20 3.19 9.06 -13.02
CA ASN A 20 1.79 8.79 -13.40
C ASN A 20 0.92 8.40 -12.20
N GLY A 21 1.39 8.56 -10.96
CA GLY A 21 0.69 8.04 -9.78
C GLY A 21 0.77 6.53 -9.61
N ARG A 22 1.40 5.81 -10.55
CA ARG A 22 1.47 4.36 -10.57
C ARG A 22 2.66 3.83 -9.78
N VAL A 23 2.37 2.98 -8.80
CA VAL A 23 3.34 2.35 -7.93
C VAL A 23 3.32 0.84 -8.16
N SER A 24 4.48 0.22 -8.23
CA SER A 24 4.59 -1.24 -8.41
C SER A 24 4.70 -1.98 -7.08
N ALA A 25 4.19 -3.22 -7.05
CA ALA A 25 4.38 -4.12 -5.92
C ALA A 25 5.88 -4.32 -5.64
N GLY A 26 6.24 -4.37 -4.36
CA GLY A 26 7.61 -4.53 -3.87
C GLY A 26 8.40 -3.23 -3.79
N GLN A 27 7.88 -2.12 -4.33
CA GLN A 27 8.54 -0.82 -4.26
C GLN A 27 8.44 -0.25 -2.84
N VAL A 28 9.52 0.37 -2.38
CA VAL A 28 9.54 1.11 -1.12
C VAL A 28 9.29 2.57 -1.47
N LEU A 29 8.28 3.15 -0.82
CA LEU A 29 7.96 4.56 -0.92
C LEU A 29 8.23 5.26 0.40
N ASP A 30 8.96 6.36 0.32
CA ASP A 30 9.09 7.33 1.40
C ASP A 30 7.98 8.36 1.26
N LEU A 31 6.92 8.19 2.04
CA LEU A 31 5.78 9.11 2.07
C LEU A 31 5.99 10.17 3.14
N GLU A 32 5.93 11.43 2.76
CA GLU A 32 5.95 12.56 3.72
C GLU A 32 4.61 12.66 4.46
N ASP A 33 3.52 12.23 3.82
CA ASP A 33 2.16 12.23 4.36
C ASP A 33 1.86 10.88 5.05
N GLU A 34 1.91 10.88 6.38
CA GLU A 34 1.64 9.69 7.21
C GLU A 34 0.19 9.22 7.10
N GLU A 35 -0.76 10.14 6.92
CA GLU A 35 -2.18 9.81 6.77
C GLU A 35 -2.41 9.02 5.47
N TYR A 36 -1.76 9.45 4.38
CA TYR A 36 -1.78 8.72 3.13
C TYR A 36 -1.15 7.34 3.25
N GLY A 37 -0.01 7.22 3.96
CA GLY A 37 0.60 5.94 4.28
C GLY A 37 -0.34 5.01 5.04
N HIS A 38 -1.04 5.51 6.07
CA HIS A 38 -2.04 4.75 6.82
C HIS A 38 -3.24 4.34 5.97
N GLN A 39 -3.69 5.16 5.03
CA GLN A 39 -4.75 4.77 4.09
C GLN A 39 -4.32 3.60 3.21
N LEU A 40 -3.09 3.61 2.69
CA LEU A 40 -2.56 2.52 1.88
C LEU A 40 -2.39 1.23 2.69
N ILE A 41 -1.94 1.34 3.94
CA ILE A 41 -1.82 0.22 4.88
C ILE A 41 -3.21 -0.31 5.27
N GLY A 42 -4.14 0.57 5.61
CA GLY A 42 -5.51 0.23 5.97
C GLY A 42 -6.27 -0.45 4.82
N LYS A 43 -5.94 -0.11 3.57
CA LYS A 43 -6.44 -0.80 2.36
C LYS A 43 -5.70 -2.10 2.05
N GLY A 44 -4.61 -2.42 2.76
CA GLY A 44 -3.78 -3.59 2.51
C GLY A 44 -2.94 -3.50 1.23
N LEU A 45 -2.79 -2.30 0.64
CA LEU A 45 -1.97 -2.07 -0.56
C LEU A 45 -0.49 -1.92 -0.23
N ALA A 46 -0.17 -1.48 0.99
CA ALA A 46 1.18 -1.33 1.49
C ALA A 46 1.31 -1.81 2.94
N ALA A 47 2.54 -1.98 3.40
CA ALA A 47 2.90 -2.28 4.78
C ALA A 47 4.06 -1.39 5.20
N LEU A 48 4.31 -1.25 6.50
CA LEU A 48 5.52 -0.59 6.97
C LEU A 48 6.76 -1.40 6.59
N GLU A 49 7.81 -0.72 6.16
CA GLU A 49 9.06 -1.39 5.75
C GLU A 49 9.72 -2.15 6.91
N ASP A 50 9.61 -1.62 8.14
CA ASP A 50 10.25 -2.14 9.37
C ASP A 50 9.61 -3.44 9.91
N GLY A 51 9.08 -4.30 9.05
CA GLY A 51 8.63 -5.65 9.44
C GLY A 51 7.30 -5.70 10.18
N ALA A 52 6.63 -4.57 10.41
CA ALA A 52 5.22 -4.53 10.80
C ALA A 52 4.31 -4.80 9.57
N ALA A 53 4.57 -5.90 8.87
CA ALA A 53 3.58 -6.49 8.00
C ALA A 53 2.36 -6.82 8.88
N PRO A 54 1.16 -6.27 8.63
CA PRO A 54 0.00 -6.69 9.38
C PRO A 54 -0.19 -8.18 9.14
N LYS A 55 -0.04 -9.00 10.19
CA LYS A 55 -0.36 -10.44 10.22
C LYS A 55 -1.85 -10.72 9.98
N SER A 56 -2.59 -9.79 9.40
CA SER A 56 -3.97 -9.98 9.00
C SER A 56 -4.03 -10.08 7.49
N ASN A 57 -3.43 -11.16 6.99
CA ASN A 57 -3.83 -11.77 5.73
C ASN A 57 -5.24 -12.34 5.92
N LYS A 58 -6.22 -11.48 6.22
CA LYS A 58 -7.62 -11.82 5.99
C LYS A 58 -7.80 -11.63 4.50
N GLN A 59 -7.40 -12.66 3.75
CA GLN A 59 -7.90 -12.89 2.41
C GLN A 59 -9.40 -12.61 2.48
N SER A 60 -9.84 -11.50 1.88
CA SER A 60 -11.18 -11.44 1.35
C SER A 60 -11.18 -12.47 0.22
N LYS A 61 -11.39 -13.73 0.61
CA LYS A 61 -11.87 -14.73 -0.35
C LYS A 61 -13.10 -14.10 -0.98
N PRO A 62 -13.18 -13.94 -2.31
CA PRO A 62 -14.46 -13.66 -2.91
C PRO A 62 -15.37 -14.82 -2.49
N ASN A 63 -16.33 -14.54 -1.61
CA ASN A 63 -17.37 -15.50 -1.31
C ASN A 63 -18.33 -15.45 -2.49
N GLU A 64 -17.92 -16.05 -3.62
CA GLU A 64 -18.85 -16.44 -4.67
C GLU A 64 -19.82 -17.44 -4.03
N ASN A 65 -20.97 -16.95 -3.56
CA ASN A 65 -22.09 -17.81 -3.29
C ASN A 65 -23.07 -17.68 -4.46
N LYS A 66 -23.00 -18.74 -5.28
CA LYS A 66 -23.96 -19.26 -6.26
C LYS A 66 -25.42 -18.87 -6.03
#